data_AF-A0A7K6IBW1-F1
#
_entry.id   AF-A0A7K6IBW1-F1
#
_cell.length_a   1.000
_cell.length_b   1.000
_cell.length_c   1.000
_cell.angle_alpha   90.00
_cell.angle_beta   90.00
_cell.angle_gamma   90.00
#
_symmetry.space_group_name_H-M   'P 1'
#
loop_
_entity.id
_entity.type
_entity.pdbx_description
1 polymer ?
#
loop_
_entity_poly.entity_id
_entity_poly.type
_entity_poly.pdbx_seq_one_letter_code
_entity_poly.pdbx_strand_id
1 'polypeptide(L)' 'GRAGVFPEPQQDPVIAIAAVALRQGAREPFLRVVFTLLPCAPLRGATVRSF' A
#
# COMPACT_ATOMS: atom_id res chain seq x y z
N GLY A 1 -0.30 -15.34 0.71
CA GLY A 1 0.48 -16.12 1.68
C GLY A 1 -0.28 -17.38 2.01
N ARG A 2 0.34 -18.54 1.83
CA ARG A 2 -0.21 -19.84 2.27
C ARG A 2 0.26 -20.17 3.70
N ALA A 3 -0.54 -20.92 4.45
CA ALA A 3 -0.23 -21.24 5.84
C ALA A 3 1.11 -22.00 5.95
N GLY A 4 2.04 -21.48 6.76
CA GLY A 4 3.36 -22.09 6.98
C GLY A 4 4.37 -21.92 5.83
N VAL A 5 4.05 -21.17 4.76
CA VAL A 5 4.92 -20.97 3.60
C VAL A 5 5.26 -19.49 3.44
N PHE A 6 6.55 -19.17 3.29
CA PHE A 6 6.99 -17.81 2.99
C PHE A 6 6.49 -17.39 1.59
N PRO A 7 6.07 -16.14 1.37
CA PRO A 7 5.52 -15.72 0.08
C PRO A 7 6.46 -15.97 -1.09
N GLU A 8 5.95 -16.63 -2.13
CA GLU A 8 6.68 -16.86 -3.38
C GLU A 8 6.10 -15.98 -4.49
N PRO A 9 6.93 -15.25 -5.28
CA PRO A 9 6.44 -14.27 -6.26
C PRO A 9 5.48 -14.83 -7.30
N GLN A 10 5.61 -16.11 -7.66
CA GLN A 10 4.80 -16.77 -8.68
C GLN A 10 3.45 -17.28 -8.15
N GLN A 11 3.29 -17.36 -6.83
CA GLN A 11 2.17 -18.08 -6.18
C GLN A 11 1.37 -17.15 -5.25
N ASP A 12 2.03 -16.15 -4.67
CA ASP A 12 1.45 -15.25 -3.68
C ASP A 12 1.35 -13.83 -4.25
N PRO A 13 0.14 -13.38 -4.65
CA PRO A 13 -0.01 -12.07 -5.27
C PRO A 13 0.25 -10.95 -4.26
N VAL A 14 0.76 -9.83 -4.77
CA VAL A 14 0.80 -8.57 -4.02
C VAL A 14 -0.61 -8.01 -3.98
N ILE A 15 -1.16 -7.87 -2.78
CA ILE A 15 -2.56 -7.41 -2.58
C ILE A 15 -2.68 -5.93 -2.22
N ALA A 16 -1.57 -5.29 -1.83
CA ALA A 16 -1.54 -3.88 -1.50
C ALA A 16 -0.14 -3.29 -1.71
N ILE A 17 -0.09 -2.03 -2.12
CA ILE A 17 1.14 -1.24 -2.22
C ILE A 17 0.87 0.11 -1.57
N ALA A 18 1.73 0.51 -0.61
CA ALA A 18 1.68 1.82 0.01
C ALA A 18 2.89 2.65 -0.43
N ALA A 19 2.65 3.92 -0.75
CA ALA A 19 3.70 4.86 -1.11
C ALA A 19 3.54 6.18 -0.35
N VAL A 20 4.67 6.72 0.10
CA VAL A 20 4.77 8.02 0.77
C VAL A 20 5.84 8.83 0.07
N ALA A 21 5.51 10.06 -0.32
CA ALA A 21 6.48 10.96 -0.93
C ALA A 21 6.67 12.21 -0.06
N LEU A 22 7.94 12.56 0.14
CA LEU A 22 8.41 13.70 0.93
C LEU A 22 9.33 14.53 0.04
N ARG A 23 9.22 15.86 0.12
CA ARG A 23 10.22 16.75 -0.49
C ARG A 23 11.42 16.82 0.44
N GLN A 24 12.63 16.70 -0.10
CA GLN A 24 13.85 16.79 0.70
C GLN A 24 13.85 18.06 1.57
N GLY A 25 14.09 17.89 2.88
CA GLY A 25 14.07 18.97 3.86
C GLY A 25 12.70 19.36 4.41
N ALA A 26 11.59 18.83 3.89
CA ALA A 26 10.27 19.04 4.47
C ALA A 26 10.09 18.20 5.75
N ARG A 27 9.29 18.73 6.69
CA ARG A 27 8.94 18.01 7.93
C ARG A 27 7.89 16.93 7.72
N GLU A 28 7.00 17.12 6.76
CA GLU A 28 5.84 16.26 6.53
C GLU A 28 5.71 15.86 5.05
N PRO A 29 5.28 14.62 4.77
CA PRO A 29 5.11 14.13 3.41
C PRO A 29 3.94 14.84 2.73
N PHE A 30 4.09 15.09 1.42
CA PHE A 30 3.02 15.71 0.63
C PHE A 30 2.08 14.68 -0.02
N LEU A 31 2.48 13.41 -0.04
CA LEU A 31 1.68 12.32 -0.60
C LEU A 31 1.73 11.10 0.33
N ARG A 32 0.56 10.52 0.58
CA ARG A 32 0.37 9.22 1.19
C ARG A 32 -0.73 8.51 0.41
N VAL A 33 -0.41 7.38 -0.21
CA VAL A 33 -1.36 6.62 -1.03
C VAL A 33 -1.24 5.13 -0.75
N VAL A 34 -2.39 4.45 -0.74
CA VAL A 34 -2.48 3.00 -0.64
C VAL A 34 -3.29 2.48 -1.84
N PHE A 35 -2.69 1.59 -2.62
CA PHE A 35 -3.33 0.86 -3.70
C PHE A 35 -3.73 -0.52 -3.17
N THR A 36 -4.98 -0.92 -3.34
CA THR A 36 -5.51 -2.21 -2.85
C THR A 36 -6.17 -3.00 -3.98
N LEU A 37 -6.02 -4.33 -3.95
CA LEU A 37 -6.65 -5.24 -4.92
C LEU A 37 -8.15 -5.48 -4.67
N LEU A 38 -8.64 -5.11 -3.49
CA LEU A 38 -10.05 -5.25 -3.10
C LEU A 38 -10.56 -3.93 -2.53
N PRO A 39 -11.89 -3.71 -2.47
CA PRO A 39 -12.47 -2.54 -1.82
C PRO A 39 -11.93 -2.37 -0.40
N CYS A 40 -11.54 -1.14 -0.07
CA CYS A 40 -10.97 -0.78 1.22
C CYS A 40 -11.67 0.45 1.78
N ALA A 41 -11.89 0.47 3.09
CA ALA A 41 -12.44 1.62 3.77
C ALA A 41 -11.49 2.84 3.67
N PRO A 42 -12.00 4.08 3.64
CA PRO A 42 -11.15 5.26 3.58
C PRO A 42 -10.25 5.35 4.82
N LEU A 43 -9.00 5.75 4.59
CA LEU A 43 -8.00 5.97 5.64
C LEU A 43 -7.76 7.47 5.84
N ARG A 44 -7.85 7.94 7.09
CA ARG A 44 -7.60 9.35 7.38
C ARG A 44 -6.15 9.71 7.07
N GLY A 45 -5.95 10.74 6.23
CA GLY A 45 -4.63 11.24 5.87
C GLY A 45 -3.89 10.43 4.80
N ALA A 46 -4.55 9.48 4.13
CA ALA A 46 -4.01 8.79 2.97
C ALA A 46 -5.11 8.60 1.91
N THR A 47 -4.72 8.72 0.64
CA THR A 47 -5.62 8.40 -0.47
C THR A 47 -5.67 6.88 -0.65
N VAL A 48 -6.86 6.30 -0.64
CA VAL A 48 -7.06 4.87 -0.93
C VAL A 48 -7.56 4.73 -2.37
N ARG A 49 -6.93 3.83 -3.14
CA ARG A 49 -7.34 3.48 -4.50
C ARG A 49 -7.49 1.97 -4.61
N SER A 50 -8.70 1.50 -4.86
CA SER A 50 -9.02 0.08 -5.05
C SER A 50 -9.24 -0.22 -6.54
N PHE A 51 -8.85 -1.42 -6.99
CA PHE A 51 -8.92 -1.87 -8.39
C PHE A 51 -9.56 -3.25 -8.50
#